data_AF-A0A142EMD5-F1
#
_entry.id   AF-A0A142EMD5-F1
#
_cell.length_a   1.000
_cell.length_b   1.000
_cell.length_c   1.000
_cell.angle_alpha   90.00
_cell.angle_beta   90.00
_cell.angle_gamma   90.00
#
_symmetry.space_group_name_H-M   'P 1'
#
loop_
_entity.id
_entity.type
_entity.pdbx_description
1 polymer ?
#
loop_
_entity_poly.entity_id
_entity_poly.type
_entity_poly.pdbx_seq_one_letter_code
_entity_poly.pdbx_strand_id
1 'polypeptide(L)'
;MSELSPSQLDALVSLLEDPDREVKNHVKDKILSLGPEIIPFLEQKWENSFDPTLQKELEEMVHELQFDLLKIRFTDWKNSEDKDLLTGLWLINTYQYPDLEFQKLNAEMHQIYFEVWTAFKNDLSPYDQVKIINHVLFNQLRFSANTKNFHSPSNSMLSAVLDSKKGNPISLCAIYLLVAQKLGLPIYGVNLPNLFILIYKSEDITFYINAFNKGLIFLKKDVSNYLEHLQIQPQEVFFEPCAHMDIVLRSLRNLAHSFEKLGELGKMEEVKQLLDLLES
;
A
#
# COMPACT_ATOMS: atom_id res chain seq x y z
N MET A 1 23.24 15.41 -17.16
CA MET A 1 23.15 16.71 -16.46
C MET A 1 24.47 16.91 -15.74
N SER A 2 25.02 18.13 -15.69
CA SER A 2 26.30 18.35 -15.00
C SER A 2 26.11 18.05 -13.51
N GLU A 3 26.75 16.99 -13.03
CA GLU A 3 26.84 16.69 -11.60
C GLU A 3 27.43 17.91 -10.89
N LEU A 4 26.65 18.55 -10.02
CA LEU A 4 27.17 19.59 -9.15
C LEU A 4 28.19 18.95 -8.20
N SER A 5 29.32 19.63 -7.98
CA SER A 5 30.28 19.13 -7.00
C SER A 5 29.70 19.20 -5.58
N PRO A 6 30.18 18.38 -4.62
CA PRO A 6 29.75 18.45 -3.22
C PRO A 6 29.83 19.87 -2.64
N SER A 7 30.88 20.62 -3.00
CA SER A 7 31.05 22.02 -2.61
C SER A 7 30.01 22.98 -3.19
N GLN A 8 29.49 22.70 -4.39
CA GLN A 8 28.42 23.50 -4.99
C GLN A 8 27.08 23.20 -4.32
N LEU A 9 26.83 21.94 -3.95
CA LEU A 9 25.64 21.53 -3.20
C LEU A 9 25.65 22.13 -1.79
N ASP A 10 26.81 22.13 -1.13
CA ASP A 10 27.01 22.81 0.16
C ASP A 10 26.67 24.30 0.08
N ALA A 11 27.17 24.97 -0.96
CA ALA A 11 26.88 26.38 -1.19
C ALA A 11 25.38 26.64 -1.42
N LEU A 12 24.70 25.78 -2.18
CA LEU A 12 23.25 25.90 -2.39
C LEU A 12 22.49 25.75 -1.07
N VAL A 13 22.81 24.75 -0.25
CA VAL A 13 22.14 24.55 1.04
C VAL A 13 22.40 25.71 1.99
N SER A 14 23.61 26.28 2.05
CA SER A 14 23.89 27.48 2.86
C SER A 14 23.07 28.70 2.42
N LEU A 15 22.71 28.82 1.14
CA LEU A 15 21.86 29.92 0.65
C LEU A 15 20.39 29.77 1.09
N LEU A 16 19.98 28.61 1.61
CA LEU A 16 18.66 28.44 2.23
C LEU A 16 18.56 29.15 3.58
N GLU A 17 19.66 29.63 4.15
CA GLU A 17 19.67 30.44 5.36
C GLU A 17 19.52 31.94 5.06
N ASP A 18 19.55 32.35 3.78
CA ASP A 18 19.50 33.76 3.36
C ASP A 18 18.17 34.43 3.81
N PRO A 19 18.20 35.66 4.38
CA PRO A 19 16.98 36.37 4.76
C PRO A 19 16.07 36.71 3.57
N ASP A 20 16.59 36.77 2.34
CA ASP A 20 15.85 37.08 1.13
C ASP A 20 15.00 35.88 0.66
N ARG A 21 13.69 36.09 0.55
CA ARG A 21 12.73 35.07 0.12
C ARG A 21 12.86 34.70 -1.35
N GLU A 22 13.20 35.64 -2.23
CA GLU A 22 13.36 35.34 -3.66
C GLU A 22 14.59 34.47 -3.89
N VAL A 23 15.68 34.74 -3.17
CA VAL A 23 16.90 33.91 -3.20
C VAL A 23 16.58 32.50 -2.73
N LYS A 24 15.91 32.36 -1.58
CA LYS A 24 15.46 31.05 -1.06
C LYS A 24 14.65 30.26 -2.07
N ASN A 25 13.63 30.88 -2.67
CA ASN A 25 12.78 30.19 -3.64
C ASN A 25 13.57 29.73 -4.87
N HIS A 26 14.44 30.58 -5.43
CA HIS A 26 15.29 30.18 -6.56
C HIS A 26 16.23 29.02 -6.23
N VAL A 27 16.78 29.01 -5.00
CA VAL A 27 17.65 27.93 -4.52
C VAL A 27 16.87 26.63 -4.35
N LYS A 28 15.67 26.69 -3.76
CA LYS A 28 14.76 25.54 -3.64
C LYS A 28 14.43 24.95 -5.00
N ASP A 29 13.94 25.77 -5.94
CA ASP A 29 13.61 25.34 -7.30
C ASP A 29 14.82 24.69 -7.97
N LYS A 30 16.02 25.24 -7.74
CA LYS A 30 17.25 24.68 -8.26
C LYS A 30 17.58 23.32 -7.65
N ILE A 31 17.46 23.14 -6.34
CA ILE A 31 17.69 21.87 -5.65
C ILE A 31 16.68 20.82 -6.12
N LEU A 32 15.39 21.16 -6.15
CA LEU A 32 14.32 20.28 -6.60
C LEU A 32 14.54 19.83 -8.06
N SER A 33 15.06 20.72 -8.92
CA SER A 33 15.38 20.39 -10.32
C SER A 33 16.49 19.35 -10.49
N LEU A 34 17.28 19.06 -9.45
CA LEU A 34 18.32 18.01 -9.48
C LEU A 34 17.71 16.61 -9.40
N GLY A 35 16.46 16.50 -8.96
CA GLY A 35 15.75 15.23 -8.83
C GLY A 35 16.17 14.41 -7.61
N PRO A 36 15.70 13.16 -7.50
CA PRO A 36 15.75 12.37 -6.27
C PRO A 36 17.17 11.92 -5.86
N GLU A 37 18.16 11.98 -6.75
CA GLU A 37 19.56 11.64 -6.47
C GLU A 37 20.17 12.50 -5.34
N ILE A 38 19.60 13.69 -5.08
CA ILE A 38 20.07 14.61 -4.04
C ILE A 38 19.54 14.27 -2.64
N ILE A 39 18.52 13.40 -2.51
CA ILE A 39 17.86 13.09 -1.23
C ILE A 39 18.87 12.69 -0.14
N PRO A 40 19.82 11.75 -0.35
CA PRO A 40 20.76 11.36 0.70
C PRO A 40 21.64 12.51 1.18
N PHE A 41 21.98 13.45 0.29
CA PHE A 41 22.73 14.64 0.66
C PHE A 41 21.90 15.60 1.52
N LEU A 42 20.62 15.80 1.18
CA LEU A 42 19.73 16.65 1.97
C LEU A 42 19.44 16.05 3.35
N GLU A 43 19.25 14.73 3.45
CA GLU A 43 19.08 14.02 4.72
C GLU A 43 20.33 14.14 5.59
N GLN A 44 21.53 13.92 5.01
CA GLN A 44 22.78 14.13 5.72
C GLN A 44 22.91 15.58 6.23
N LYS A 45 22.49 16.57 5.45
CA LYS A 45 22.51 17.98 5.88
C LYS A 45 21.50 18.26 6.98
N TRP A 46 20.33 17.65 6.92
CA TRP A 46 19.30 17.76 7.94
C TRP A 46 19.79 17.21 9.29
N GLU A 47 20.42 16.03 9.29
CA GLU A 47 20.96 15.38 10.50
C GLU A 47 22.07 16.21 11.18
N ASN A 48 22.87 16.92 10.39
CA ASN A 48 23.99 17.72 10.89
C ASN A 48 23.62 19.19 11.17
N SER A 49 22.41 19.62 10.79
CA SER A 49 21.93 20.98 11.04
C SER A 49 21.41 21.10 12.48
N PHE A 50 21.70 22.23 13.12
CA PHE A 50 21.13 22.61 14.41
C PHE A 50 20.13 23.78 14.30
N ASP A 51 19.91 24.31 13.08
CA ASP A 51 18.91 25.35 12.84
C ASP A 51 17.55 24.71 12.53
N PRO A 52 16.52 24.93 13.39
CA PRO A 52 15.17 24.42 13.15
C PRO A 52 14.54 24.93 11.85
N THR A 53 14.91 26.13 11.40
CA THR A 53 14.39 26.70 10.15
C THR A 53 14.92 25.93 8.97
N LEU A 54 16.24 25.80 8.86
CA LEU A 54 16.89 25.00 7.83
C LEU A 54 16.44 23.53 7.85
N GLN A 55 16.31 22.92 9.04
CA GLN A 55 15.80 21.54 9.14
C GLN A 55 14.41 21.39 8.54
N LYS A 56 13.49 22.30 8.85
CA LYS A 56 12.15 22.28 8.26
C LYS A 56 12.19 22.44 6.74
N GLU A 57 13.02 23.34 6.24
CA GLU A 57 13.17 23.56 4.79
C GLU A 57 13.73 22.33 4.06
N LEU A 58 14.71 21.67 4.66
CA LEU A 58 15.28 20.43 4.14
C LEU A 58 14.25 19.29 4.17
N GLU A 59 13.48 19.17 5.25
CA GLU A 59 12.41 18.17 5.40
C GLU A 59 11.33 18.34 4.32
N GLU A 60 10.86 19.57 4.09
CA GLU A 60 9.86 19.87 3.05
C GLU A 60 10.38 19.51 1.65
N MET A 61 11.64 19.84 1.32
CA MET A 61 12.23 19.48 0.02
C MET A 61 12.44 17.97 -0.16
N VAL A 62 12.89 17.27 0.90
CA VAL A 62 13.05 15.81 0.87
C VAL A 62 11.69 15.15 0.62
N HIS A 63 10.65 15.59 1.34
CA HIS A 63 9.29 15.08 1.15
C HIS A 63 8.78 15.32 -0.28
N GLU A 64 8.99 16.52 -0.85
CA GLU A 64 8.59 16.84 -2.22
C GLU A 64 9.29 15.93 -3.25
N LEU A 65 10.61 15.76 -3.13
CA LEU A 65 11.38 14.88 -4.01
C LEU A 65 10.97 13.41 -3.88
N GLN A 66 10.72 12.93 -2.66
CA GLN A 66 10.25 11.57 -2.42
C GLN A 66 8.85 11.35 -3.00
N PHE A 67 7.96 12.32 -2.88
CA PHE A 67 6.61 12.26 -3.44
C PHE A 67 6.62 12.30 -4.97
N ASP A 68 7.49 13.10 -5.59
CA ASP A 68 7.71 13.10 -7.04
C ASP A 68 8.25 11.77 -7.55
N LEU A 69 9.23 11.20 -6.85
CA LEU A 69 9.75 9.86 -7.15
C LEU A 69 8.65 8.80 -7.02
N LEU A 70 7.79 8.89 -6.00
CA LEU A 70 6.67 7.98 -5.83
C LEU A 70 5.67 8.06 -6.98
N LYS A 71 5.34 9.27 -7.47
CA LYS A 71 4.49 9.45 -8.66
C LYS A 71 5.09 8.79 -9.90
N ILE A 72 6.39 8.94 -10.12
CA ILE A 72 7.10 8.27 -11.22
C ILE A 72 6.98 6.75 -11.07
N ARG A 73 7.27 6.19 -9.89
CA ARG A 73 7.19 4.75 -9.64
C ARG A 73 5.77 4.19 -9.81
N PHE A 74 4.75 4.91 -9.39
CA PHE A 74 3.35 4.51 -9.63
C PHE A 74 2.97 4.54 -11.11
N THR A 75 3.50 5.51 -11.87
CA THR A 75 3.30 5.58 -13.33
C THR A 75 3.95 4.38 -14.02
N ASP A 76 5.18 4.04 -13.64
CA ASP A 76 5.88 2.87 -14.18
C ASP A 76 5.14 1.57 -13.84
N TRP A 77 4.69 1.42 -12.59
CA TRP A 77 3.90 0.27 -12.15
C TRP A 77 2.56 0.17 -12.90
N LYS A 78 1.85 1.29 -13.10
CA LYS A 78 0.61 1.35 -13.88
C LYS A 78 0.83 0.89 -15.32
N ASN A 79 1.97 1.24 -15.90
CA ASN A 79 2.32 0.89 -17.28
C ASN A 79 2.98 -0.49 -17.41
N SER A 80 3.28 -1.18 -16.30
CA SER A 80 3.79 -2.54 -16.34
C SER A 80 2.74 -3.53 -16.86
N GLU A 81 3.21 -4.61 -17.48
CA GLU A 81 2.37 -5.63 -18.09
C GLU A 81 1.53 -6.38 -17.04
N ASP A 82 2.15 -6.72 -15.92
CA ASP A 82 1.61 -7.57 -14.86
C ASP A 82 0.90 -6.79 -13.74
N LYS A 83 1.23 -5.50 -13.56
CA LYS A 83 0.81 -4.67 -12.42
C LYS A 83 0.91 -5.46 -11.12
N ASP A 84 2.11 -5.95 -10.82
CA ASP A 84 2.36 -6.84 -9.68
C ASP A 84 1.75 -6.25 -8.39
N LEU A 85 0.94 -7.06 -7.71
CA LEU A 85 0.17 -6.59 -6.57
C LEU A 85 1.09 -6.23 -5.39
N LEU A 86 2.15 -6.99 -5.15
CA LEU A 86 3.07 -6.71 -4.05
C LEU A 86 3.84 -5.42 -4.30
N THR A 87 4.30 -5.18 -5.53
CA THR A 87 4.91 -3.91 -5.92
C THR A 87 3.94 -2.74 -5.72
N GLY A 88 2.69 -2.85 -6.17
CA GLY A 88 1.70 -1.79 -5.98
C GLY A 88 1.44 -1.47 -4.51
N LEU A 89 1.32 -2.50 -3.66
CA LEU A 89 1.17 -2.33 -2.21
C LEU A 89 2.44 -1.78 -1.55
N TRP A 90 3.62 -2.18 -2.01
CA TRP A 90 4.90 -1.62 -1.55
C TRP A 90 4.98 -0.12 -1.85
N LEU A 91 4.57 0.32 -3.04
CA LEU A 91 4.53 1.75 -3.38
C LEU A 91 3.62 2.55 -2.43
N ILE A 92 2.46 2.00 -2.05
CA ILE A 92 1.60 2.62 -1.02
C ILE A 92 2.36 2.79 0.31
N ASN A 93 3.17 1.79 0.72
CA ASN A 93 3.98 1.89 1.93
C ASN A 93 5.02 3.02 1.84
N THR A 94 5.66 3.18 0.68
CA THR A 94 6.70 4.20 0.51
C THR A 94 6.19 5.63 0.61
N TYR A 95 4.88 5.86 0.60
CA TYR A 95 4.29 7.16 0.94
C TYR A 95 4.57 7.58 2.39
N GLN A 96 4.50 6.64 3.35
CA GLN A 96 4.82 6.92 4.77
C GLN A 96 6.21 6.44 5.18
N TYR A 97 6.78 5.48 4.43
CA TYR A 97 8.07 4.86 4.73
C TYR A 97 8.95 4.88 3.46
N PRO A 98 9.48 6.05 3.05
CA PRO A 98 10.23 6.21 1.80
C PRO A 98 11.41 5.24 1.65
N ASP A 99 12.07 4.92 2.76
CA ASP A 99 13.24 4.04 2.83
C ASP A 99 12.90 2.55 2.89
N LEU A 100 11.61 2.18 2.84
CA LEU A 100 11.22 0.78 2.86
C LEU A 100 11.71 0.09 1.59
N GLU A 101 12.67 -0.82 1.73
CA GLU A 101 13.13 -1.66 0.63
C GLU A 101 12.09 -2.71 0.23
N PHE A 102 11.87 -2.88 -1.07
CA PHE A 102 10.98 -3.91 -1.62
C PHE A 102 11.39 -5.32 -1.19
N GLN A 103 12.70 -5.59 -1.16
CA GLN A 103 13.29 -6.87 -0.80
C GLN A 103 12.91 -7.28 0.63
N LYS A 104 12.87 -6.32 1.56
CA LYS A 104 12.45 -6.56 2.94
C LYS A 104 10.98 -7.02 2.99
N LEU A 105 10.08 -6.25 2.36
CA LEU A 105 8.65 -6.58 2.33
C LEU A 105 8.40 -7.93 1.65
N ASN A 106 9.11 -8.20 0.54
CA ASN A 106 9.02 -9.45 -0.18
C ASN A 106 9.52 -10.65 0.65
N ALA A 107 10.61 -10.48 1.41
CA ALA A 107 11.12 -11.52 2.30
C ALA A 107 10.12 -11.87 3.42
N GLU A 108 9.46 -10.87 4.02
CA GLU A 108 8.42 -11.09 5.03
C GLU A 108 7.21 -11.85 4.43
N MET A 109 6.76 -11.45 3.24
CA MET A 109 5.71 -12.18 2.52
C MET A 109 6.13 -13.60 2.14
N HIS A 110 7.40 -13.81 1.79
CA HIS A 110 7.94 -15.13 1.50
C HIS A 110 7.91 -16.03 2.74
N GLN A 111 8.23 -15.50 3.91
CA GLN A 111 8.14 -16.27 5.17
C GLN A 111 6.71 -16.73 5.43
N ILE A 112 5.72 -15.85 5.26
CA ILE A 112 4.30 -16.21 5.43
C ILE A 112 3.88 -17.29 4.45
N TYR A 113 4.28 -17.16 3.18
CA TYR A 113 4.07 -18.22 2.20
C TYR A 113 4.67 -19.56 2.65
N PHE A 114 5.89 -19.56 3.17
CA PHE A 114 6.58 -20.78 3.59
C PHE A 114 5.87 -21.49 4.76
N GLU A 115 5.38 -20.73 5.74
CA GLU A 115 4.56 -21.26 6.85
C GLU A 115 3.29 -21.95 6.31
N VAL A 116 2.61 -21.30 5.37
CA VAL A 116 1.39 -21.85 4.76
C VAL A 116 1.70 -23.07 3.92
N TRP A 117 2.72 -22.99 3.05
CA TRP A 117 3.14 -24.06 2.17
C TRP A 117 3.54 -25.33 2.93
N THR A 118 4.21 -25.19 4.08
CA THR A 118 4.61 -26.33 4.93
C THR A 118 3.40 -27.10 5.48
N ALA A 119 2.30 -26.41 5.77
CA ALA A 119 1.05 -27.03 6.19
C ALA A 119 0.16 -27.48 5.01
N PHE A 120 0.45 -27.00 3.80
CA PHE A 120 -0.40 -27.15 2.63
C PHE A 120 -0.34 -28.56 2.04
N LYS A 121 -1.48 -29.02 1.51
CA LYS A 121 -1.61 -30.33 0.88
C LYS A 121 -2.42 -30.21 -0.42
N ASN A 122 -1.80 -30.57 -1.54
CA ASN A 122 -2.35 -30.39 -2.87
C ASN A 122 -3.51 -31.36 -3.19
N ASP A 123 -3.59 -32.49 -2.51
CA ASP A 123 -4.58 -33.56 -2.71
C ASP A 123 -5.91 -33.31 -1.96
N LEU A 124 -6.02 -32.22 -1.21
CA LEU A 124 -7.23 -31.85 -0.49
C LEU A 124 -8.24 -31.12 -1.36
N SER A 125 -9.51 -31.15 -0.94
CA SER A 125 -10.57 -30.35 -1.55
C SER A 125 -10.24 -28.85 -1.46
N PRO A 126 -10.71 -28.00 -2.40
CA PRO A 126 -10.52 -26.55 -2.34
C PRO A 126 -10.94 -25.91 -1.01
N TYR A 127 -12.04 -26.38 -0.42
CA TYR A 127 -12.49 -25.92 0.89
C TYR A 127 -11.50 -26.24 2.00
N ASP A 128 -10.91 -27.43 1.99
CA ASP A 128 -9.96 -27.84 3.01
C ASP A 128 -8.58 -27.20 2.82
N GLN A 129 -8.16 -26.97 1.57
CA GLN A 129 -7.00 -26.13 1.24
C GLN A 129 -7.17 -24.71 1.82
N VAL A 130 -8.31 -24.06 1.58
CA VAL A 130 -8.62 -22.74 2.14
C VAL A 130 -8.68 -22.76 3.66
N LYS A 131 -9.22 -23.80 4.30
CA LYS A 131 -9.21 -23.94 5.76
C LYS A 131 -7.79 -24.02 6.34
N ILE A 132 -6.86 -24.66 5.63
CA ILE A 132 -5.44 -24.68 6.05
C ILE A 132 -4.86 -23.27 6.01
N ILE A 133 -5.05 -22.54 4.89
CA ILE A 133 -4.58 -21.16 4.78
C ILE A 133 -5.18 -20.30 5.89
N ASN A 134 -6.49 -20.41 6.13
CA ASN A 134 -7.18 -19.70 7.21
C ASN A 134 -6.57 -20.01 8.58
N HIS A 135 -6.31 -21.30 8.85
CA HIS A 135 -5.71 -21.73 10.12
C HIS A 135 -4.32 -21.13 10.31
N VAL A 136 -3.46 -21.21 9.30
CA VAL A 136 -2.11 -20.65 9.40
C VAL A 136 -2.17 -19.13 9.57
N LEU A 137 -2.89 -18.40 8.70
CA LEU A 137 -2.93 -16.94 8.76
C LEU A 137 -3.58 -16.41 10.05
N PHE A 138 -4.75 -16.92 10.43
CA PHE A 138 -5.54 -16.31 11.50
C PHE A 138 -5.36 -16.98 12.87
N ASN A 139 -5.02 -18.27 12.91
CA ASN A 139 -4.86 -18.99 14.18
C ASN A 139 -3.39 -19.12 14.58
N GLN A 140 -2.48 -19.41 13.65
CA GLN A 140 -1.05 -19.56 13.96
C GLN A 140 -0.32 -18.21 13.93
N LEU A 141 -0.41 -17.49 12.82
CA LEU A 141 0.24 -16.17 12.62
C LEU A 141 -0.54 -15.00 13.22
N ARG A 142 -1.75 -15.26 13.73
CA ARG A 142 -2.59 -14.32 14.50
C ARG A 142 -2.98 -13.04 13.77
N PHE A 143 -3.06 -13.06 12.44
CA PHE A 143 -3.63 -11.95 11.70
C PHE A 143 -5.09 -11.70 12.12
N SER A 144 -5.46 -10.43 12.29
CA SER A 144 -6.80 -10.06 12.75
C SER A 144 -7.23 -8.67 12.29
N ALA A 145 -8.54 -8.42 12.33
CA ALA A 145 -9.12 -7.12 12.07
C ALA A 145 -8.66 -6.07 13.12
N ASN A 146 -8.26 -4.88 12.66
CA ASN A 146 -8.00 -3.76 13.56
C ASN A 146 -9.29 -2.99 13.93
N THR A 147 -10.16 -3.61 14.74
CA THR A 147 -11.44 -2.99 15.11
C THR A 147 -11.30 -1.82 16.10
N LYS A 148 -10.21 -1.76 16.86
CA LYS A 148 -9.96 -0.69 17.84
C LYS A 148 -9.54 0.62 17.16
N ASN A 149 -8.68 0.52 16.15
CA ASN A 149 -8.15 1.67 15.41
C ASN A 149 -8.51 1.54 13.93
N PHE A 150 -9.82 1.44 13.65
CA PHE A 150 -10.34 1.12 12.31
C PHE A 150 -9.87 2.10 11.23
N HIS A 151 -9.84 3.40 11.55
CA HIS A 151 -9.45 4.45 10.62
C HIS A 151 -7.95 4.75 10.60
N SER A 152 -7.10 3.94 11.23
CA SER A 152 -5.65 4.19 11.22
C SER A 152 -5.05 4.02 9.82
N PRO A 153 -4.29 5.01 9.30
CA PRO A 153 -3.56 4.89 8.02
C PRO A 153 -2.64 3.67 7.96
N SER A 154 -2.07 3.24 9.10
CA SER A 154 -1.21 2.06 9.18
C SER A 154 -1.92 0.77 8.76
N ASN A 155 -3.26 0.72 8.83
CA ASN A 155 -4.01 -0.43 8.35
C ASN A 155 -3.91 -0.62 6.83
N SER A 156 -3.57 0.43 6.07
CA SER A 156 -3.32 0.39 4.62
C SER A 156 -1.84 0.22 4.27
N MET A 157 -0.96 0.19 5.28
CA MET A 157 0.48 -0.01 5.09
C MET A 157 0.83 -1.47 5.33
N LEU A 158 1.09 -2.22 4.25
CA LEU A 158 1.37 -3.65 4.32
C LEU A 158 2.45 -3.99 5.35
N SER A 159 3.57 -3.25 5.41
CA SER A 159 4.64 -3.49 6.40
C SER A 159 4.13 -3.36 7.83
N ALA A 160 3.38 -2.31 8.14
CA ALA A 160 2.79 -2.11 9.47
C ALA A 160 1.75 -3.20 9.83
N VAL A 161 1.02 -3.72 8.84
CA VAL A 161 0.10 -4.85 9.03
C VAL A 161 0.86 -6.14 9.29
N LEU A 162 1.98 -6.36 8.60
CA LEU A 162 2.85 -7.52 8.82
C LEU A 162 3.48 -7.50 10.21
N ASP A 163 3.90 -6.33 10.70
CA ASP A 163 4.45 -6.18 12.05
C ASP A 163 3.38 -6.35 13.13
N SER A 164 2.26 -5.63 13.01
CA SER A 164 1.22 -5.59 14.04
C SER A 164 0.28 -6.82 14.02
N LYS A 165 0.30 -7.59 12.93
CA LYS A 165 -0.69 -8.63 12.60
C LYS A 165 -2.13 -8.12 12.61
N LYS A 166 -2.34 -6.81 12.42
CA LYS A 166 -3.65 -6.16 12.43
C LYS A 166 -3.83 -5.31 11.19
N GLY A 167 -4.93 -5.49 10.48
CA GLY A 167 -5.18 -4.77 9.22
C GLY A 167 -6.63 -4.44 8.97
N ASN A 168 -6.86 -3.67 7.90
CA ASN A 168 -8.18 -3.44 7.33
C ASN A 168 -8.58 -4.62 6.41
N PRO A 169 -9.83 -4.66 5.90
CA PRO A 169 -10.26 -5.75 5.03
C PRO A 169 -9.38 -5.95 3.79
N ILE A 170 -8.88 -4.88 3.18
CA ILE A 170 -8.09 -4.95 1.94
C ILE A 170 -6.72 -5.54 2.22
N SER A 171 -5.98 -5.04 3.21
CA SER A 171 -4.65 -5.51 3.55
C SER A 171 -4.65 -6.98 3.98
N LEU A 172 -5.64 -7.41 4.76
CA LEU A 172 -5.78 -8.82 5.14
C LEU A 172 -6.10 -9.71 3.95
N CYS A 173 -6.96 -9.26 3.04
CA CYS A 173 -7.22 -9.99 1.79
C CYS A 173 -5.99 -10.00 0.87
N ALA A 174 -5.21 -8.92 0.82
CA ALA A 174 -4.01 -8.83 -0.01
C ALA A 174 -2.94 -9.82 0.45
N ILE A 175 -2.67 -9.91 1.76
CA ILE A 175 -1.73 -10.91 2.31
C ILE A 175 -2.16 -12.32 1.92
N TYR A 176 -3.45 -12.61 2.09
CA TYR A 176 -4.02 -13.91 1.73
C TYR A 176 -3.89 -14.18 0.23
N LEU A 177 -4.27 -13.21 -0.61
CA LEU A 177 -4.24 -13.32 -2.07
C LEU A 177 -2.83 -13.58 -2.58
N LEU A 178 -1.84 -12.84 -2.09
CA LEU A 178 -0.42 -13.02 -2.46
C LEU A 178 0.09 -14.43 -2.10
N VAL A 179 -0.30 -14.97 -0.95
CA VAL A 179 0.03 -16.35 -0.57
C VAL A 179 -0.66 -17.35 -1.51
N ALA A 180 -1.96 -17.16 -1.75
CA ALA A 180 -2.76 -18.07 -2.57
C ALA A 180 -2.28 -18.11 -4.03
N GLN A 181 -1.93 -16.96 -4.61
CA GLN A 181 -1.36 -16.86 -5.95
C GLN A 181 -0.05 -17.66 -6.06
N LYS A 182 0.82 -17.54 -5.07
CA LYS A 182 2.09 -18.27 -5.03
C LYS A 182 1.92 -19.79 -4.82
N LEU A 183 0.79 -20.21 -4.23
CA LEU A 183 0.36 -21.61 -4.16
C LEU A 183 -0.33 -22.12 -5.43
N GLY A 184 -0.56 -21.25 -6.43
CA GLY A 184 -1.26 -21.60 -7.67
C GLY A 184 -2.77 -21.78 -7.51
N LEU A 185 -3.36 -21.22 -6.45
CA LEU A 185 -4.80 -21.30 -6.22
C LEU A 185 -5.56 -20.22 -7.03
N PRO A 186 -6.75 -20.55 -7.58
CA PRO A 186 -7.57 -19.60 -8.33
C PRO A 186 -8.36 -18.70 -7.37
N ILE A 187 -7.63 -17.98 -6.52
CA ILE A 187 -8.18 -17.01 -5.56
C ILE A 187 -7.91 -15.60 -6.06
N TYR A 188 -8.94 -14.76 -6.01
CA TYR A 188 -8.91 -13.38 -6.49
C TYR A 188 -9.60 -12.43 -5.50
N GLY A 189 -9.33 -11.14 -5.60
CA GLY A 189 -10.05 -10.11 -4.84
C GLY A 189 -11.43 -9.80 -5.44
N VAL A 190 -12.40 -9.46 -4.61
CA VAL A 190 -13.73 -8.98 -5.04
C VAL A 190 -14.08 -7.70 -4.29
N ASN A 191 -14.45 -6.69 -5.07
CA ASN A 191 -14.89 -5.41 -4.56
C ASN A 191 -16.38 -5.45 -4.18
N LEU A 192 -16.68 -5.36 -2.88
CA LEU A 192 -18.04 -5.10 -2.39
C LEU A 192 -18.19 -3.68 -1.84
N PRO A 193 -19.41 -3.11 -1.80
CA PRO A 193 -19.66 -1.90 -1.02
C PRO A 193 -19.30 -2.12 0.45
N ASN A 194 -18.53 -1.22 1.06
CA ASN A 194 -18.10 -1.26 2.47
C ASN A 194 -17.30 -2.50 2.93
N LEU A 195 -17.02 -3.46 2.05
CA LEU A 195 -16.29 -4.68 2.35
C LEU A 195 -15.39 -5.07 1.17
N PHE A 196 -14.23 -5.66 1.47
CA PHE A 196 -13.39 -6.29 0.47
C PHE A 196 -13.20 -7.75 0.88
N ILE A 197 -13.42 -8.66 -0.06
CA ILE A 197 -13.39 -10.11 0.18
C ILE A 197 -12.57 -10.78 -0.92
N LEU A 198 -12.38 -12.09 -0.78
CA LEU A 198 -11.79 -12.93 -1.82
C LEU A 198 -12.83 -13.86 -2.41
N ILE A 199 -12.56 -14.34 -3.61
CA ILE A 199 -13.31 -15.39 -4.30
C ILE A 199 -12.35 -16.50 -4.68
N TYR A 200 -12.70 -17.74 -4.39
CA TYR A 200 -12.14 -18.91 -5.07
C TYR A 200 -13.03 -19.18 -6.28
N LYS A 201 -12.46 -19.17 -7.49
CA LYS A 201 -13.22 -19.34 -8.74
C LYS A 201 -12.52 -20.30 -9.69
N SER A 202 -13.02 -21.53 -9.78
CA SER A 202 -12.69 -22.49 -10.83
C SER A 202 -13.92 -22.81 -11.69
N GLU A 203 -13.78 -23.66 -12.71
CA GLU A 203 -14.90 -24.08 -13.57
C GLU A 203 -16.05 -24.72 -12.78
N ASP A 204 -15.72 -25.54 -11.78
CA ASP A 204 -16.71 -26.33 -11.02
C ASP A 204 -17.08 -25.72 -9.66
N ILE A 205 -16.20 -24.90 -9.08
CA ILE A 205 -16.31 -24.47 -7.69
C ILE A 205 -16.18 -22.95 -7.59
N THR A 206 -17.16 -22.33 -6.94
CA THR A 206 -17.12 -20.90 -6.60
C THR A 206 -17.59 -20.69 -5.17
N PHE A 207 -16.75 -20.03 -4.36
CA PHE A 207 -17.10 -19.57 -3.02
C PHE A 207 -16.28 -18.33 -2.66
N TYR A 208 -16.69 -17.66 -1.59
CA TYR A 208 -16.10 -16.42 -1.14
C TYR A 208 -15.46 -16.58 0.23
N ILE A 209 -14.45 -15.76 0.52
CA ILE A 209 -13.66 -15.81 1.74
C ILE A 209 -13.56 -14.40 2.31
N ASN A 210 -13.92 -14.23 3.58
CA ASN A 210 -13.80 -12.95 4.28
C ASN A 210 -12.59 -13.00 5.22
N ALA A 211 -11.44 -12.49 4.74
CA ALA A 211 -10.21 -12.44 5.52
C ALA A 211 -10.33 -11.54 6.77
N PHE A 212 -11.16 -10.50 6.72
CA PHE A 212 -11.42 -9.63 7.88
C PHE A 212 -12.15 -10.37 9.00
N ASN A 213 -12.99 -11.35 8.65
CA ASN A 213 -13.65 -12.26 9.58
C ASN A 213 -12.98 -13.64 9.63
N LYS A 214 -11.66 -13.66 9.78
CA LYS A 214 -10.83 -14.87 10.00
C LYS A 214 -11.03 -15.96 8.94
N GLY A 215 -11.26 -15.58 7.70
CA GLY A 215 -11.42 -16.51 6.58
C GLY A 215 -12.78 -17.19 6.53
N LEU A 216 -13.83 -16.59 7.11
CA LEU A 216 -15.20 -17.09 6.96
C LEU A 216 -15.50 -17.37 5.48
N ILE A 217 -15.93 -18.60 5.20
CA ILE A 217 -16.28 -19.07 3.85
C ILE A 217 -17.80 -18.96 3.68
N PHE A 218 -18.24 -18.44 2.54
CA PHE A 218 -19.66 -18.24 2.23
C PHE A 218 -19.92 -18.32 0.72
N LEU A 219 -21.19 -18.38 0.33
CA LEU A 219 -21.63 -18.61 -1.04
C LEU A 219 -22.18 -17.32 -1.68
N LYS A 220 -22.45 -17.39 -2.99
CA LYS A 220 -23.04 -16.28 -3.75
C LYS A 220 -24.34 -15.76 -3.15
N LYS A 221 -25.15 -16.64 -2.56
CA LYS A 221 -26.40 -16.25 -1.87
C LYS A 221 -26.11 -15.34 -0.68
N ASP A 222 -25.06 -15.61 0.08
CA ASP A 222 -24.69 -14.79 1.24
C ASP A 222 -24.19 -13.40 0.82
N VAL A 223 -23.45 -13.31 -0.29
CA VAL A 223 -23.10 -12.01 -0.92
C VAL A 223 -24.37 -11.26 -1.33
N SER A 224 -25.34 -11.96 -1.93
CA SER A 224 -26.60 -11.35 -2.38
C SER A 224 -27.41 -10.81 -1.19
N ASN A 225 -27.51 -11.59 -0.10
CA ASN A 225 -28.15 -11.16 1.14
C ASN A 225 -27.45 -9.95 1.76
N TYR A 226 -26.11 -9.92 1.73
CA TYR A 226 -25.33 -8.78 2.21
C TYR A 226 -25.65 -7.50 1.43
N LEU A 227 -25.73 -7.58 0.10
CA LEU A 227 -26.09 -6.44 -0.76
C LEU A 227 -27.53 -5.97 -0.52
N GLU A 228 -28.46 -6.92 -0.36
CA GLU A 228 -29.87 -6.62 -0.04
C GLU A 228 -30.02 -5.88 1.30
N HIS A 229 -29.29 -6.31 2.34
CA HIS A 229 -29.26 -5.61 3.63
C HIS A 229 -28.73 -4.18 3.54
N LEU A 230 -27.81 -3.92 2.61
CA LEU A 230 -27.32 -2.57 2.32
C LEU A 230 -28.25 -1.76 1.40
N GLN A 231 -29.37 -2.34 0.95
CA GLN A 231 -30.28 -1.76 -0.02
C GLN A 231 -29.61 -1.44 -1.36
N ILE A 232 -28.59 -2.23 -1.73
CA ILE A 232 -27.84 -2.08 -2.97
C ILE A 232 -28.29 -3.14 -3.97
N GLN A 233 -28.62 -2.71 -5.18
CA GLN A 233 -28.97 -3.63 -6.27
C GLN A 233 -27.75 -4.49 -6.64
N PRO A 234 -27.90 -5.83 -6.72
CA PRO A 234 -26.82 -6.71 -7.13
C PRO A 234 -26.31 -6.38 -8.54
N GLN A 235 -25.00 -6.22 -8.68
CA GLN A 235 -24.31 -6.02 -9.94
C GLN A 235 -23.26 -7.13 -10.13
N GLU A 236 -23.00 -7.53 -11.37
CA GLU A 236 -22.07 -8.62 -11.68
C GLU A 236 -20.66 -8.37 -11.10
N VAL A 237 -20.20 -7.12 -11.11
CA VAL A 237 -18.92 -6.70 -10.51
C VAL A 237 -18.77 -7.06 -9.02
N PHE A 238 -19.87 -7.23 -8.28
CA PHE A 238 -19.86 -7.65 -6.87
C PHE A 238 -19.65 -9.16 -6.68
N PHE A 239 -19.65 -9.94 -7.75
CA PHE A 239 -19.50 -11.39 -7.72
C PHE A 239 -18.29 -11.88 -8.54
N GLU A 240 -17.55 -10.95 -9.14
CA GLU A 240 -16.48 -11.25 -10.09
C GLU A 240 -15.12 -10.76 -9.57
N PRO A 241 -14.02 -11.44 -9.96
CA PRO A 241 -12.66 -10.99 -9.69
C PRO A 241 -12.44 -9.53 -10.12
N CYS A 242 -11.75 -8.76 -9.29
CA CYS A 242 -11.22 -7.44 -9.64
C CYS A 242 -9.72 -7.49 -9.97
N ALA A 243 -9.26 -6.50 -10.74
CA ALA A 243 -7.85 -6.41 -11.12
C ALA A 243 -6.99 -5.91 -9.96
N HIS A 244 -5.68 -6.16 -10.01
CA HIS A 244 -4.74 -5.61 -9.02
C HIS A 244 -4.79 -4.07 -8.95
N MET A 245 -5.02 -3.42 -10.09
CA MET A 245 -5.26 -1.97 -10.16
C MET A 245 -6.41 -1.54 -9.24
N ASP A 246 -7.52 -2.27 -9.24
CA ASP A 246 -8.68 -1.96 -8.40
C ASP A 246 -8.36 -2.10 -6.91
N ILE A 247 -7.52 -3.07 -6.55
CA ILE A 247 -7.07 -3.30 -5.17
C ILE A 247 -6.22 -2.11 -4.70
N VAL A 248 -5.28 -1.65 -5.52
CA VAL A 248 -4.40 -0.50 -5.21
C VAL A 248 -5.21 0.79 -5.13
N LEU A 249 -6.06 1.07 -6.12
CA LEU A 249 -6.96 2.24 -6.09
C LEU A 249 -7.84 2.24 -4.84
N ARG A 250 -8.43 1.10 -4.48
CA ARG A 250 -9.26 1.02 -3.28
C ARG A 250 -8.45 1.17 -1.99
N SER A 251 -7.21 0.68 -1.97
CA SER A 251 -6.29 0.86 -0.84
C SER A 251 -5.94 2.34 -0.64
N LEU A 252 -5.66 3.07 -1.72
CA LEU A 252 -5.41 4.51 -1.70
C LEU A 252 -6.66 5.30 -1.29
N ARG A 253 -7.86 4.96 -1.78
CA ARG A 253 -9.12 5.60 -1.33
C ARG A 253 -9.35 5.41 0.17
N ASN A 254 -9.10 4.20 0.68
CA ASN A 254 -9.18 3.94 2.12
C ASN A 254 -8.13 4.74 2.90
N LEU A 255 -6.90 4.86 2.37
CA LEU A 255 -5.84 5.64 2.99
C LEU A 255 -6.18 7.14 3.04
N ALA A 256 -6.67 7.71 1.95
CA ALA A 256 -7.12 9.11 1.89
C ALA A 256 -8.23 9.36 2.93
N HIS A 257 -9.21 8.46 3.02
CA HIS A 257 -10.25 8.55 4.02
C HIS A 257 -9.73 8.42 5.46
N SER A 258 -8.72 7.58 5.68
CA SER A 258 -8.03 7.49 6.98
C SER A 258 -7.37 8.81 7.38
N PHE A 259 -6.67 9.49 6.47
CA PHE A 259 -6.09 10.81 6.73
C PHE A 259 -7.15 11.88 6.97
N GLU A 260 -8.25 11.86 6.20
CA GLU A 260 -9.40 12.74 6.40
C GLU A 260 -9.95 12.61 7.83
N LYS A 261 -10.13 11.37 8.33
CA LYS A 261 -10.63 11.11 9.69
C LYS A 261 -9.67 11.57 10.79
N LEU A 262 -8.38 11.67 10.51
CA LEU A 262 -7.38 12.20 11.43
C LEU A 262 -7.19 13.73 11.31
N GLY A 263 -7.83 14.38 10.33
CA GLY A 263 -7.64 15.81 10.05
C GLY A 263 -6.33 16.13 9.33
N GLU A 264 -5.62 15.14 8.81
CA GLU A 264 -4.37 15.30 8.06
C GLU A 264 -4.66 15.63 6.59
N LEU A 265 -5.25 16.81 6.35
CA LEU A 265 -5.80 17.17 5.04
C LEU A 265 -4.72 17.25 3.93
N GLY A 266 -3.51 17.70 4.26
CA GLY A 266 -2.40 17.75 3.29
C GLY A 266 -2.07 16.36 2.74
N LYS A 267 -1.95 15.36 3.62
CA LYS A 267 -1.68 13.98 3.22
C LYS A 267 -2.84 13.35 2.45
N MET A 268 -4.08 13.66 2.83
CA MET A 268 -5.25 13.24 2.06
C MET A 268 -5.16 13.75 0.61
N GLU A 269 -4.83 15.03 0.40
CA GLU A 269 -4.75 15.59 -0.95
C GLU A 269 -3.59 15.00 -1.76
N GLU A 270 -2.43 14.73 -1.14
CA GLU A 270 -1.34 13.99 -1.80
C GLU A 270 -1.77 12.59 -2.23
N VAL A 271 -2.45 11.84 -1.36
CA VAL A 271 -2.97 10.51 -1.72
C VAL A 271 -4.03 10.60 -2.83
N LYS A 272 -4.83 11.67 -2.89
CA LYS A 272 -5.74 11.92 -4.02
C LYS A 272 -4.99 12.19 -5.32
N GLN A 273 -3.89 12.93 -5.29
CA GLN A 273 -3.06 13.09 -6.49
C GLN A 273 -2.55 11.74 -7.02
N LEU A 274 -2.17 10.81 -6.13
CA LEU A 274 -1.81 9.44 -6.53
C LEU A 274 -2.98 8.66 -7.12
N LEU A 275 -4.19 8.86 -6.60
CA LEU A 275 -5.41 8.27 -7.18
C LEU A 275 -5.68 8.80 -8.59
N ASP A 276 -5.69 10.12 -8.76
CA ASP A 276 -5.93 10.76 -10.05
C ASP A 276 -4.89 10.33 -11.09
N LEU A 277 -3.63 10.19 -10.67
CA LEU A 277 -2.55 9.65 -11.50
C LEU A 277 -2.87 8.23 -12.00
N LEU A 278 -3.37 7.35 -11.14
CA LEU A 278 -3.69 5.97 -11.52
C LEU A 278 -4.99 5.85 -12.35
N GLU A 279 -5.92 6.78 -12.19
CA GLU A 279 -7.21 6.79 -12.91
C GLU A 279 -7.14 7.47 -14.30
N SER A 280 -6.16 8.35 -14.52
CA SER A 280 -5.95 9.07 -15.80
C SER A 280 -5.59 8.20 -17.01
#